data_AF-A0A348VX01-F1
#
_entry.id   AF-A0A348VX01-F1
#
_cell.length_a   1.000
_cell.length_b   1.000
_cell.length_c   1.000
_cell.angle_alpha   90.00
_cell.angle_beta   90.00
_cell.angle_gamma   90.00
#
_symmetry.space_group_name_H-M   'P 1'
#
loop_
_entity.id
_entity.type
_entity.pdbx_description
1 polymer ?
#
loop_
_entity_poly.entity_id
_entity_poly.type
_entity_poly.pdbx_seq_one_letter_code
_entity_poly.pdbx_strand_id
1 'polypeptide(L)'
;MNMRYAAAVLCLLMGLSIAVQGLAQDDAEKKHFFYQWTDEKGVVHITDGLGKVPEKHRSKARQLETTKPGEEDAEPAAPSFYPPAPQPEVDEEALKDEWRSRITEWRERLAEATERRDRLQKERDGLFAAWGSSALAPIAARQRAEEIDRDLERARKEIDEAQRMLTVVIPDEARRAGVPPGWLRE
;
A
#
# COMPACT_ATOMS: atom_id res chain seq x y z
N MET A 1 -23.36 60.81 16.48
CA MET A 1 -24.17 60.13 17.51
C MET A 1 -23.32 58.96 18.03
N ASN A 2 -22.82 59.08 19.26
CA ASN A 2 -21.85 58.19 19.90
C ASN A 2 -22.55 57.24 20.88
N MET A 3 -22.21 55.94 20.89
CA MET A 3 -22.28 54.97 22.00
C MET A 3 -21.73 53.65 21.42
N ARG A 4 -20.58 53.04 21.76
CA ARG A 4 -19.84 52.79 23.03
C ARG A 4 -20.65 52.03 24.10
N TYR A 5 -20.55 50.70 24.09
CA TYR A 5 -20.51 49.80 25.27
C TYR A 5 -19.72 48.54 24.88
N ALA A 6 -18.52 48.31 25.45
CA ALA A 6 -18.24 47.57 26.69
C ALA A 6 -18.38 46.04 26.47
N ALA A 7 -17.28 45.34 26.21
CA ALA A 7 -16.37 44.77 27.21
C ALA A 7 -17.05 43.74 28.13
N ALA A 8 -16.83 42.46 27.86
CA ALA A 8 -16.91 41.39 28.84
C ALA A 8 -15.81 40.36 28.52
N VAL A 9 -14.63 40.64 29.06
CA VAL A 9 -13.58 39.66 29.30
C VAL A 9 -14.04 38.83 30.50
N LEU A 10 -14.15 37.51 30.35
CA LEU A 10 -14.13 36.61 31.50
C LEU A 10 -13.18 35.46 31.22
N CYS A 11 -12.02 35.55 31.84
CA CYS A 11 -11.06 34.48 32.02
C CYS A 11 -11.71 33.31 32.75
N LEU A 12 -11.45 32.09 32.28
CA LEU A 12 -11.42 30.92 33.16
C LEU A 12 -10.27 30.01 32.74
N LEU A 13 -9.11 30.30 33.33
CA LEU A 13 -7.97 29.40 33.46
C LEU A 13 -8.29 28.43 34.61
N MET A 14 -8.50 27.16 34.29
CA MET A 14 -8.16 26.02 35.13
C MET A 14 -7.63 24.96 34.15
N GLY A 15 -6.36 24.55 34.16
CA GLY A 15 -5.62 24.15 35.34
C GLY A 15 -5.89 22.67 35.63
N LEU A 16 -5.58 21.79 34.69
CA LEU A 16 -5.48 20.35 34.98
C LEU A 16 -4.14 19.84 34.45
N SER A 17 -3.14 19.87 35.34
CA SER A 17 -1.97 19.02 35.24
C SER A 17 -2.43 17.57 35.30
N ILE A 18 -2.38 16.87 34.17
CA ILE A 18 -2.36 15.40 34.19
C ILE A 18 -0.89 14.99 34.24
N ALA A 19 -0.55 14.36 35.35
CA ALA A 19 0.74 13.79 35.64
C ALA A 19 1.16 12.80 34.54
N VAL A 20 2.46 12.80 34.28
CA VAL A 20 3.21 11.77 33.59
C VAL A 20 2.86 10.40 34.19
N GLN A 21 2.32 9.50 33.37
CA GLN A 21 2.41 8.07 33.59
C GLN A 21 2.96 7.45 32.31
N GLY A 22 4.27 7.22 32.34
CA GLY A 22 4.93 6.30 31.43
C GLY A 22 4.32 4.92 31.65
N LEU A 23 3.64 4.41 30.63
CA LEU A 23 3.57 2.99 30.39
C LEU A 23 4.67 2.69 29.39
N ALA A 24 5.84 2.37 29.94
CA ALA A 24 6.72 1.42 29.30
C ALA A 24 5.86 0.18 29.03
N GLN A 25 5.38 0.04 27.80
CA GLN A 25 4.91 -1.23 27.33
C GLN A 25 6.13 -2.13 27.32
N ASP A 26 6.10 -3.14 28.20
CA ASP A 26 6.87 -4.37 28.03
C ASP A 26 6.57 -4.87 26.60
N ASP A 27 7.41 -4.48 25.65
CA ASP A 27 7.63 -5.22 24.42
C ASP A 27 8.35 -6.51 24.85
N ALA A 28 7.58 -7.41 25.48
CA ALA A 28 7.94 -8.80 25.54
C ALA A 28 8.00 -9.28 24.08
N GLU A 29 9.21 -9.27 23.53
CA GLU A 29 9.54 -9.83 22.23
C GLU A 29 8.86 -11.21 22.13
N LYS A 30 7.74 -11.25 21.40
CA LYS A 30 7.09 -12.52 21.09
C LYS A 30 8.05 -13.25 20.17
N LYS A 31 8.84 -14.15 20.75
CA LYS A 31 9.68 -15.07 20.00
C LYS A 31 8.77 -15.83 19.04
N HIS A 32 8.89 -15.50 17.76
CA HIS A 32 8.21 -16.25 16.70
C HIS A 32 9.08 -17.45 16.36
N PHE A 33 8.52 -18.64 16.61
CA PHE A 33 9.16 -19.90 16.28
C PHE A 33 8.60 -20.41 14.96
N PHE A 34 9.49 -20.69 14.02
CA PHE A 34 9.15 -21.43 12.81
C PHE A 34 9.72 -22.84 12.90
N TYR A 35 9.03 -23.82 12.32
CA TYR A 35 9.48 -25.19 12.23
C TYR A 35 9.71 -25.54 10.78
N GLN A 36 10.92 -25.99 10.47
CA GLN A 36 11.32 -26.44 9.14
C GLN A 36 11.45 -27.96 9.12
N TRP A 37 10.85 -28.63 8.14
CA TRP A 37 11.04 -30.07 7.93
C TRP A 37 11.12 -30.40 6.44
N THR A 38 11.79 -31.50 6.13
CA THR A 38 11.86 -32.04 4.77
C THR A 38 10.95 -33.26 4.67
N ASP A 39 10.10 -33.29 3.65
CA ASP A 39 9.22 -34.43 3.39
C ASP A 39 9.96 -35.60 2.70
N GLU A 40 9.25 -36.71 2.48
CA GLU A 40 9.81 -37.90 1.81
C GLU A 40 10.22 -37.64 0.35
N LYS A 41 9.72 -36.55 -0.26
CA LYS A 41 10.04 -36.12 -1.62
C LYS A 41 11.21 -35.13 -1.66
N GLY A 42 11.79 -34.79 -0.51
CA GLY A 42 12.89 -33.83 -0.41
C GLY A 42 12.44 -32.36 -0.41
N VAL A 43 11.14 -32.08 -0.34
CA VAL A 43 10.62 -30.71 -0.32
C VAL A 43 10.71 -30.17 1.11
N VAL A 44 11.27 -28.98 1.24
CA VAL A 44 11.41 -28.28 2.52
C VAL A 44 10.15 -27.45 2.78
N HIS A 45 9.51 -27.70 3.91
CA HIS A 45 8.32 -26.99 4.38
C HIS A 45 8.66 -26.18 5.63
N ILE A 46 8.07 -24.98 5.76
CA ILE A 46 8.23 -24.10 6.93
C ILE A 46 6.84 -23.76 7.47
N THR A 47 6.65 -23.87 8.79
CA THR A 47 5.37 -23.57 9.43
C THR A 47 5.55 -22.84 10.77
N ASP A 48 4.53 -22.10 11.18
CA ASP A 48 4.46 -21.26 12.38
C ASP A 48 4.08 -22.03 13.66
N GLY A 49 3.92 -23.35 13.59
CA GLY A 49 3.62 -24.17 14.76
C GLY A 49 3.85 -25.66 14.57
N LEU A 50 4.45 -26.32 15.58
CA LEU A 50 4.79 -27.74 15.56
C LEU A 50 3.59 -28.66 15.26
N GLY A 51 2.37 -28.23 15.61
CA GLY A 51 1.14 -28.96 15.31
C GLY A 51 0.86 -29.14 13.80
N LYS A 52 1.35 -28.21 12.97
CA LYS A 52 1.21 -28.26 11.50
C LYS A 52 2.26 -29.16 10.84
N VAL A 53 3.28 -29.59 11.58
CA VAL A 53 4.26 -30.57 11.11
C VAL A 53 3.65 -31.97 11.21
N PRO A 54 3.62 -32.75 10.11
CA PRO A 54 3.13 -34.12 10.15
C PRO A 54 3.95 -34.97 11.13
N GLU A 55 3.28 -35.85 11.88
CA GLU A 55 3.87 -36.58 13.01
C GLU A 55 5.17 -37.32 12.66
N LYS A 56 5.22 -37.93 11.46
CA LYS A 56 6.40 -38.64 10.93
C LYS A 56 7.65 -37.76 10.78
N HIS A 57 7.48 -36.44 10.64
CA HIS A 57 8.56 -35.49 10.43
C HIS A 57 8.87 -34.64 11.66
N ARG A 58 8.08 -34.72 12.74
CA ARG A 58 8.28 -33.91 13.96
C ARG A 58 9.63 -34.16 14.61
N SER A 59 10.13 -35.40 14.61
CA SER A 59 11.44 -35.77 15.17
C SER A 59 12.62 -35.25 14.33
N LYS A 60 12.38 -34.83 13.09
CA LYS A 60 13.38 -34.28 12.17
C LYS A 60 13.19 -32.78 11.93
N ALA A 61 12.15 -32.18 12.49
CA ALA A 61 11.84 -30.77 12.32
C ALA A 61 12.83 -29.91 13.11
N ARG A 62 13.40 -28.89 12.46
CA ARG A 62 14.28 -27.91 13.10
C ARG A 62 13.47 -26.68 13.49
N GLN A 63 13.63 -26.24 14.74
CA GLN A 63 13.04 -25.01 15.24
C GLN A 63 13.98 -23.84 14.88
N LEU A 64 13.43 -22.84 14.18
CA LEU A 64 14.09 -21.61 13.78
C LEU A 64 13.53 -20.50 14.68
N GLU A 65 14.39 -19.92 15.51
CA GLU A 65 14.07 -18.70 16.28
C GLU A 65 14.43 -17.49 15.42
N THR A 66 13.44 -16.68 15.03
CA THR A 66 13.73 -15.43 14.32
C THR A 66 14.00 -14.32 15.32
N THR A 67 15.26 -14.13 15.70
CA THR A 67 15.74 -12.83 16.18
C THR A 67 16.20 -12.04 14.95
N LYS A 68 15.99 -10.71 14.94
CA LYS A 68 16.30 -9.79 13.82
C LYS A 68 17.66 -10.05 13.14
N PRO A 69 17.83 -9.67 11.86
CA PRO A 69 19.01 -10.01 11.08
C PRO A 69 20.22 -9.20 11.55
N GLY A 70 21.18 -9.89 12.16
CA GLY A 70 22.48 -9.37 12.55
C GLY A 70 23.41 -10.56 12.75
N GLU A 71 24.38 -10.67 11.85
CA GLU A 71 25.69 -11.34 11.92
C GLU A 71 25.94 -12.53 12.89
N GLU A 72 26.59 -13.56 12.31
CA GLU A 72 27.40 -14.63 12.94
C GLU A 72 26.59 -15.68 13.75
N ASP A 73 26.63 -16.99 13.47
CA ASP A 73 27.73 -17.88 13.12
C ASP A 73 27.22 -18.99 12.20
N ALA A 74 27.79 -19.12 11.01
CA ALA A 74 27.59 -20.30 10.16
C ALA A 74 28.76 -21.26 10.35
N GLU A 75 28.58 -22.23 11.23
CA GLU A 75 29.36 -23.48 11.22
C GLU A 75 29.27 -24.12 9.81
N PRO A 76 30.36 -24.66 9.24
CA PRO A 76 30.37 -25.13 7.86
C PRO A 76 29.57 -26.44 7.74
N ALA A 77 28.31 -26.33 7.32
CA ALA A 77 27.54 -27.46 6.85
C ALA A 77 28.23 -28.03 5.59
N ALA A 78 28.55 -29.32 5.64
CA ALA A 78 29.19 -30.09 4.58
C ALA A 78 28.56 -29.80 3.20
N PRO A 79 29.36 -29.77 2.11
CA PRO A 79 28.88 -29.47 0.78
C PRO A 79 27.87 -30.53 0.34
N SER A 80 26.58 -30.16 0.34
CA SER A 80 25.53 -30.95 -0.27
C SER A 80 25.79 -31.01 -1.77
N PHE A 81 26.30 -32.15 -2.22
CA PHE A 81 26.65 -32.50 -3.59
C PHE A 81 25.40 -32.84 -4.45
N TYR A 82 24.32 -32.06 -4.29
CA TYR A 82 23.19 -32.13 -5.22
C TYR A 82 23.34 -30.99 -6.22
N PRO A 83 23.51 -31.27 -7.52
CA PRO A 83 23.41 -30.22 -8.53
C PRO A 83 22.03 -29.56 -8.36
N PRO A 84 21.96 -28.21 -8.30
CA PRO A 84 20.69 -27.52 -8.24
C PRO A 84 19.84 -28.02 -9.41
N ALA A 85 18.60 -28.43 -9.11
CA ALA A 85 17.63 -28.68 -10.18
C ALA A 85 17.62 -27.43 -11.08
N PRO A 86 17.70 -27.58 -12.41
CA PRO A 86 17.69 -26.44 -13.32
C PRO A 86 16.41 -25.66 -13.04
N GLN A 87 16.55 -24.51 -12.40
CA GLN A 87 15.49 -23.53 -12.39
C GLN A 87 15.27 -23.18 -13.87
N PRO A 88 14.02 -23.11 -14.34
CA PRO A 88 13.79 -22.53 -15.66
C PRO A 88 14.48 -21.16 -15.66
N GLU A 89 15.39 -20.94 -16.59
CA GLU A 89 15.95 -19.61 -16.84
C GLU A 89 14.76 -18.73 -17.20
N VAL A 90 14.22 -18.04 -16.18
CA VAL A 90 13.23 -17.00 -16.39
C VAL A 90 14.00 -15.88 -17.06
N ASP A 91 13.59 -15.53 -18.27
CA ASP A 91 14.13 -14.39 -18.99
C ASP A 91 13.86 -13.13 -18.14
N GLU A 92 14.91 -12.68 -17.44
CA GLU A 92 14.87 -11.51 -16.56
C GLU A 92 14.48 -10.24 -17.33
N GLU A 93 14.85 -10.16 -18.61
CA GLU A 93 14.55 -9.02 -19.47
C GLU A 93 13.06 -9.00 -19.82
N ALA A 94 12.50 -10.15 -20.19
CA ALA A 94 11.06 -10.29 -20.43
C ALA A 94 10.23 -9.96 -19.18
N LEU A 95 10.65 -10.42 -18.01
CA LEU A 95 9.97 -10.10 -16.74
C LEU A 95 10.05 -8.61 -16.44
N LYS A 96 11.23 -7.99 -16.63
CA LYS A 96 11.43 -6.55 -16.42
C LYS A 96 10.51 -5.73 -17.33
N ASP A 97 10.38 -6.11 -18.59
CA ASP A 97 9.55 -5.42 -19.56
C ASP A 97 8.04 -5.57 -19.28
N GLU A 98 7.61 -6.71 -18.75
CA GLU A 98 6.23 -6.90 -18.28
C GLU A 98 5.88 -5.89 -17.17
N TRP A 99 6.72 -5.79 -16.14
CA TRP A 99 6.50 -4.87 -15.03
C TRP A 99 6.53 -3.40 -15.46
N ARG A 100 7.46 -3.04 -16.35
CA ARG A 100 7.56 -1.69 -16.92
C ARG A 100 6.31 -1.35 -17.73
N SER A 101 5.87 -2.26 -18.60
CA SER A 101 4.67 -2.07 -19.42
C SER A 101 3.45 -1.82 -18.54
N ARG A 102 3.30 -2.60 -17.47
CA ARG A 102 2.21 -2.42 -16.51
C ARG A 102 2.27 -1.08 -15.79
N ILE A 103 3.45 -0.63 -15.35
CA ILE A 103 3.60 0.70 -14.74
C ILE A 103 3.24 1.81 -15.73
N THR A 104 3.74 1.71 -16.97
CA THR A 104 3.46 2.68 -18.03
C THR A 104 1.96 2.78 -18.30
N GLU A 105 1.27 1.65 -18.45
CA GLU A 105 -0.18 1.61 -18.64
C GLU A 105 -0.92 2.35 -17.51
N TRP A 106 -0.58 2.08 -16.25
CA TRP A 106 -1.25 2.74 -15.13
C TRP A 106 -0.88 4.24 -15.00
N ARG A 107 0.32 4.64 -15.42
CA ARG A 107 0.70 6.06 -15.51
C ARG A 107 -0.09 6.78 -16.61
N GLU A 108 -0.28 6.15 -17.76
CA GLU A 108 -1.11 6.69 -18.85
C GLU A 108 -2.56 6.84 -18.40
N ARG A 109 -3.14 5.81 -17.78
CA ARG A 109 -4.49 5.88 -17.21
C ARG A 109 -4.64 7.02 -16.19
N LEU A 110 -3.64 7.21 -15.32
CA LEU A 110 -3.64 8.31 -14.35
C LEU A 110 -3.60 9.68 -15.04
N ALA A 111 -2.75 9.82 -16.08
CA ALA A 111 -2.63 11.06 -16.83
C ALA A 111 -3.93 11.40 -17.57
N GLU A 112 -4.52 10.44 -18.28
CA GLU A 112 -5.78 10.60 -19.00
C GLU A 112 -6.95 10.96 -18.07
N ALA A 113 -7.08 10.25 -16.95
CA ALA A 113 -8.14 10.53 -15.97
C ALA A 113 -7.98 11.91 -15.33
N THR A 114 -6.74 12.35 -15.08
CA THR A 114 -6.43 13.69 -14.57
C THR A 114 -6.78 14.77 -15.60
N GLU A 115 -6.39 14.59 -16.86
CA GLU A 115 -6.73 15.55 -17.93
C GLU A 115 -8.25 15.64 -18.12
N ARG A 116 -8.95 14.50 -18.10
CA ARG A 116 -10.41 14.44 -18.18
C ARG A 116 -11.06 15.19 -17.04
N ARG A 117 -10.63 14.97 -15.80
CA ARG A 117 -11.11 15.72 -14.63
C ARG A 117 -10.92 17.22 -14.82
N ASP A 118 -9.73 17.66 -15.25
CA ASP A 118 -9.41 19.08 -15.40
C ASP A 118 -10.25 19.75 -16.48
N ARG A 119 -10.52 19.05 -17.59
CA ARG A 119 -11.43 19.50 -18.64
C ARG A 119 -12.86 19.64 -18.13
N LEU A 120 -13.38 18.64 -17.42
CA LEU A 120 -14.72 18.65 -16.83
C LEU A 120 -14.86 19.78 -15.79
N GLN A 121 -13.83 20.00 -14.98
CA GLN A 121 -13.81 21.08 -13.98
C GLN A 121 -13.92 22.46 -14.65
N LYS A 122 -13.15 22.69 -15.74
CA LYS A 122 -13.24 23.93 -16.52
C LYS A 122 -14.63 24.12 -17.14
N GLU A 123 -15.24 23.06 -17.65
CA GLU A 123 -16.59 23.12 -18.22
C GLU A 123 -17.63 23.48 -17.15
N ARG A 124 -17.54 22.83 -15.97
CA ARG A 124 -18.39 23.10 -14.81
C ARG A 124 -18.26 24.55 -14.34
N ASP A 125 -17.03 25.04 -14.21
CA ASP A 125 -16.76 26.41 -13.79
C ASP A 125 -17.25 27.43 -14.84
N GLY A 126 -17.21 27.06 -16.14
CA GLY A 126 -17.81 27.85 -17.22
C GLY A 126 -19.33 27.95 -17.10
N LEU A 127 -20.03 26.84 -16.81
CA LEU A 127 -21.47 26.86 -16.55
C LEU A 127 -21.82 27.71 -15.33
N PHE A 128 -21.03 27.60 -14.26
CA PHE A 128 -21.21 28.38 -13.06
C PHE A 128 -20.99 29.87 -13.31
N ALA A 129 -19.96 30.25 -14.07
CA ALA A 129 -19.69 31.63 -14.45
C ALA A 129 -20.81 32.23 -15.32
N ALA A 130 -21.41 31.44 -16.22
CA ALA A 130 -22.48 31.90 -17.10
C ALA A 130 -23.80 32.21 -16.36
N TRP A 131 -24.14 31.42 -15.34
CA TRP A 131 -25.46 31.48 -14.69
C TRP A 131 -25.44 31.90 -13.22
N GLY A 132 -24.26 31.96 -12.60
CA GLY A 132 -24.02 32.33 -11.19
C GLY A 132 -24.51 31.31 -10.16
N SER A 133 -25.68 30.71 -10.37
CA SER A 133 -26.24 29.65 -9.53
C SER A 133 -27.02 28.66 -10.38
N SER A 134 -26.96 27.38 -10.02
CA SER A 134 -27.77 26.32 -10.64
C SER A 134 -29.28 26.67 -10.59
N ALA A 135 -29.76 27.35 -9.54
CA ALA A 135 -31.16 27.73 -9.38
C ALA A 135 -31.68 28.74 -10.42
N LEU A 136 -30.80 29.50 -11.05
CA LEU A 136 -31.14 30.49 -12.09
C LEU A 136 -30.86 29.95 -13.51
N ALA A 137 -30.12 28.84 -13.62
CA ALA A 137 -29.76 28.25 -14.89
C ALA A 137 -30.97 27.60 -15.60
N PRO A 138 -31.02 27.61 -16.95
CA PRO A 138 -32.00 26.83 -17.73
C PRO A 138 -31.93 25.34 -17.40
N ILE A 139 -33.04 24.61 -17.61
CA ILE A 139 -33.13 23.16 -17.32
C ILE A 139 -32.00 22.38 -18.00
N ALA A 140 -31.71 22.67 -19.27
CA ALA A 140 -30.64 22.01 -20.02
C ALA A 140 -29.25 22.23 -19.39
N ALA A 141 -28.97 23.42 -18.85
CA ALA A 141 -27.70 23.72 -18.19
C ALA A 141 -27.56 22.98 -16.85
N ARG A 142 -28.67 22.78 -16.12
CA ARG A 142 -28.68 21.97 -14.89
C ARG A 142 -28.42 20.50 -15.18
N GLN A 143 -29.10 19.95 -16.19
CA GLN A 143 -28.87 18.58 -16.63
C GLN A 143 -27.42 18.37 -17.05
N ARG A 144 -26.83 19.32 -17.79
CA ARG A 144 -25.42 19.26 -18.16
C ARG A 144 -24.49 19.32 -16.94
N ALA A 145 -24.78 20.17 -15.96
CA ALA A 145 -23.99 20.22 -14.72
C ALA A 145 -24.04 18.89 -13.95
N GLU A 146 -25.22 18.26 -13.85
CA GLU A 146 -25.39 16.95 -13.20
C GLU A 146 -24.65 15.82 -13.94
N GLU A 147 -24.58 15.87 -15.27
CA GLU A 147 -23.74 14.98 -16.06
C GLU A 147 -22.26 15.17 -15.75
N ILE A 148 -21.79 16.43 -15.76
CA ILE A 148 -20.40 16.76 -15.46
C ILE A 148 -20.02 16.30 -14.05
N ASP A 149 -20.89 16.49 -13.05
CA ASP A 149 -20.64 16.05 -11.67
C ASP A 149 -20.50 14.52 -11.59
N ARG A 150 -21.32 13.77 -12.33
CA ARG A 150 -21.19 12.30 -12.41
C ARG A 150 -19.90 11.87 -13.09
N ASP A 151 -19.51 12.55 -14.16
CA ASP A 151 -18.27 12.25 -14.89
C ASP A 151 -17.02 12.65 -14.09
N LEU A 152 -17.09 13.73 -13.30
CA LEU A 152 -16.05 14.12 -12.35
C LEU A 152 -15.82 13.05 -11.28
N GLU A 153 -16.91 12.51 -10.71
CA GLU A 153 -16.81 11.43 -9.72
C GLU A 153 -16.24 10.15 -10.35
N ARG A 154 -16.57 9.85 -11.61
CA ARG A 154 -15.94 8.72 -12.34
C ARG A 154 -14.45 8.95 -12.53
N ALA A 155 -14.04 10.12 -13.04
CA ALA A 155 -12.64 10.46 -13.24
C ALA A 155 -11.85 10.44 -11.92
N ARG A 156 -12.46 10.88 -10.81
CA ARG A 156 -11.86 10.80 -9.48
C ARG A 156 -11.59 9.36 -9.06
N LYS A 157 -12.55 8.45 -9.24
CA LYS A 157 -12.35 7.02 -8.93
C LYS A 157 -11.26 6.40 -9.78
N GLU A 158 -11.20 6.74 -11.07
CA GLU A 158 -10.13 6.28 -11.98
C GLU A 158 -8.74 6.76 -11.51
N ILE A 159 -8.64 8.01 -11.06
CA ILE A 159 -7.40 8.57 -10.47
C ILE A 159 -7.02 7.80 -9.19
N ASP A 160 -7.97 7.62 -8.26
CA ASP A 160 -7.72 6.93 -6.99
C ASP A 160 -7.28 5.48 -7.22
N GLU A 161 -7.92 4.79 -8.18
CA GLU A 161 -7.56 3.43 -8.58
C GLU A 161 -6.15 3.38 -9.18
N ALA A 162 -5.83 4.25 -10.15
CA ALA A 162 -4.53 4.27 -10.78
C ALA A 162 -3.41 4.60 -9.78
N GLN A 163 -3.65 5.53 -8.87
CA GLN A 163 -2.73 5.84 -7.77
C GLN A 163 -2.52 4.63 -6.85
N ARG A 164 -3.59 3.93 -6.45
CA ARG A 164 -3.50 2.72 -5.64
C ARG A 164 -2.71 1.63 -6.35
N MET A 165 -2.91 1.45 -7.65
CA MET A 165 -2.18 0.45 -8.42
C MET A 165 -0.68 0.76 -8.48
N LEU A 166 -0.32 2.00 -8.74
CA LEU A 166 1.08 2.45 -8.82
C LEU A 166 1.80 2.44 -7.47
N THR A 167 1.10 2.76 -6.37
CA THR A 167 1.74 2.98 -5.06
C THR A 167 1.67 1.77 -4.12
N VAL A 168 0.64 0.92 -4.27
CA VAL A 168 0.40 -0.20 -3.37
C VAL A 168 0.49 -1.52 -4.12
N VAL A 169 -0.34 -1.72 -5.15
CA VAL A 169 -0.55 -3.06 -5.73
C VAL A 169 0.66 -3.55 -6.52
N ILE A 170 1.15 -2.76 -7.49
CA ILE A 170 2.29 -3.16 -8.32
C ILE A 170 3.57 -3.35 -7.48
N PRO A 171 3.95 -2.43 -6.58
CA PRO A 171 5.12 -2.64 -5.72
C PRO A 171 4.98 -3.87 -4.81
N ASP A 172 3.79 -4.15 -4.28
CA ASP A 172 3.56 -5.33 -3.45
C ASP A 172 3.68 -6.63 -4.24
N GLU A 173 3.10 -6.68 -5.43
CA GLU A 173 3.19 -7.85 -6.31
C GLU A 173 4.62 -8.08 -6.81
N ALA A 174 5.33 -7.01 -7.20
CA ALA A 174 6.74 -7.07 -7.58
C ALA A 174 7.61 -7.63 -6.43
N ARG A 175 7.38 -7.18 -5.19
CA ARG A 175 8.09 -7.72 -4.01
C ARG A 175 7.79 -9.21 -3.80
N ARG A 176 6.53 -9.63 -3.95
CA ARG A 176 6.14 -11.05 -3.83
C ARG A 176 6.75 -11.91 -4.94
N ALA A 177 6.96 -11.34 -6.12
CA ALA A 177 7.61 -11.98 -7.26
C ALA A 177 9.15 -11.95 -7.19
N GLY A 178 9.75 -11.38 -6.14
CA GLY A 178 11.21 -11.27 -6.00
C GLY A 178 11.86 -10.24 -6.92
N VAL A 179 11.07 -9.34 -7.51
CA VAL A 179 11.55 -8.32 -8.44
C VAL A 179 12.33 -7.23 -7.69
N PRO A 180 13.56 -6.89 -8.11
CA PRO A 180 14.32 -5.81 -7.49
C PRO A 180 13.60 -4.45 -7.59
N PRO A 181 13.58 -3.63 -6.51
CA PRO A 181 12.88 -2.35 -6.52
C PRO A 181 13.45 -1.31 -7.50
N GLY A 182 14.66 -1.54 -8.02
CA GLY A 182 15.28 -0.68 -9.04
C GLY A 182 14.59 -0.79 -10.40
N TRP A 183 13.99 -1.94 -10.74
CA TRP A 183 13.38 -2.17 -12.05
C TRP A 183 12.13 -1.30 -12.30
N LEU A 184 11.48 -0.83 -11.23
CA LEU A 184 10.24 -0.05 -11.31
C LEU A 184 10.47 1.47 -11.43
N ARG A 185 11.73 1.94 -11.30
CA ARG A 185 12.08 3.38 -11.24
C ARG A 185 12.60 3.97 -12.54
N GLU A 186 13.08 3.11 -13.44
CA GLU A 186 13.55 3.48 -14.78
C GLU A 186 12.37 3.79 -15.70
#